data_AF-A0AAN7C2G6-F1
#
_entry.id   AF-A0AAN7C2G6-F1
#
_cell.length_a   1.000
_cell.length_b   1.000
_cell.length_c   1.000
_cell.angle_alpha   90.00
_cell.angle_beta   90.00
_cell.angle_gamma   90.00
#
_symmetry.space_group_name_H-M   'P 1'
#
loop_
_entity.id
_entity.type
_entity.pdbx_description
1 polymer ?
#
loop_
_entity_poly.entity_id
_entity_poly.type
_entity_poly.pdbx_seq_one_letter_code
_entity_poly.pdbx_strand_id
1 'polypeptide(L)'
;MTAEEIESSDAPRGPATTGCDVLSVLTLIITTSPTPSAPSTELLSQIIASFREHCSKLTECSVILVLDTYDHISTTARLKKGHVTADGARKYAEYKEKAKRLVLQEYAQACAQSTGQDLAVDYGEAEFGSTTYAQQTNAVPLTITRTHDGRIVFIEPSQRLGFGLAVRSALRLTKTPYVWIQQHDWTLVSEIPLSPLLEIMQQHSQAVGSANPDDPETARVPIKYVCFPSVRMVEYARSDHVMQFPALRALTYLLKQNFTIRSGDGSIAKIPLTPLFFWHDKPHLAETEHYLTQVFPNRAALPRGAFIEDTIGHRARAEMKDGQWKKWACWLYYPDEGKQLCVRHLKGRTWRGAEGELAQKMEYMRLNQAIPN
;
A
#
# COMPACT_ATOMS: atom_id res chain seq x y z
N MET A 1 38.02 45.09 38.24
CA MET A 1 37.22 43.90 38.57
C MET A 1 35.82 44.38 38.93
N THR A 2 34.88 44.23 37.99
CA THR A 2 33.40 44.30 38.08
C THR A 2 32.91 44.56 36.66
N ALA A 3 32.34 43.55 36.01
CA ALA A 3 30.90 43.36 35.83
C ALA A 3 30.40 44.12 34.59
N GLU A 4 30.45 43.44 33.44
CA GLU A 4 29.65 43.79 32.25
C GLU A 4 28.42 42.86 32.24
N GLU A 5 27.26 43.48 32.43
CA GLU A 5 25.94 42.90 32.19
C GLU A 5 25.72 42.77 30.68
N ILE A 6 25.46 41.55 30.21
CA ILE A 6 24.88 41.29 28.89
C ILE A 6 23.43 40.87 29.14
N GLU A 7 22.50 41.81 28.93
CA GLU A 7 21.06 41.53 28.90
C GLU A 7 20.75 40.56 27.75
N SER A 8 20.19 39.40 28.11
CA SER A 8 19.65 38.44 27.16
C SER A 8 18.27 38.91 26.68
N SER A 9 18.13 39.21 25.38
CA SER A 9 16.81 39.40 24.78
C SER A 9 16.14 38.04 24.58
N ASP A 10 15.21 37.71 25.47
CA ASP A 10 14.40 36.50 25.40
C ASP A 10 13.27 36.72 24.38
N ALA A 11 13.45 36.20 23.16
CA ALA A 11 12.39 36.16 22.17
C ALA A 11 11.43 35.00 22.50
N PRO A 12 10.11 35.20 22.48
CA PRO A 12 9.17 34.16 22.85
C PRO A 12 9.24 33.01 21.83
N ARG A 13 9.74 31.86 22.26
CA ARG A 13 9.58 30.59 21.54
C ARG A 13 8.08 30.30 21.46
N GLY A 14 7.51 30.49 20.28
CA GLY A 14 6.15 30.02 19.99
C GLY A 14 6.03 28.50 20.26
N PRO A 15 4.83 28.01 20.60
CA PRO A 15 4.63 26.60 20.88
C PRO A 15 4.99 25.77 19.65
N ALA A 16 5.98 24.89 19.79
CA ALA A 16 6.30 23.89 18.80
C ALA A 16 5.09 22.96 18.65
N THR A 17 4.36 23.10 17.54
CA THR A 17 3.33 22.16 17.11
C THR A 17 4.00 20.85 16.69
N THR A 18 4.34 20.00 17.66
CA THR A 18 4.77 18.63 17.40
C THR A 18 3.56 17.77 17.07
N GLY A 19 3.05 17.92 15.85
CA GLY A 19 2.11 16.99 15.22
C GLY A 19 2.78 16.40 13.99
N CYS A 20 2.71 15.09 13.81
CA CYS A 20 3.16 14.45 12.57
C CYS A 20 2.24 14.89 11.43
N ASP A 21 2.71 15.79 10.57
CA ASP A 21 2.00 16.14 9.34
C ASP A 21 2.10 14.97 8.37
N VAL A 22 1.07 14.11 8.42
CA VAL A 22 0.92 12.90 7.58
C VAL A 22 1.19 13.22 6.11
N LEU A 23 0.80 14.40 5.63
CA LEU A 23 0.90 14.79 4.24
C LEU A 23 2.36 14.89 3.77
N SER A 24 3.25 15.29 4.68
CA SER A 24 4.69 15.42 4.40
C SER A 24 5.44 14.09 4.47
N VAL A 25 4.88 13.07 5.14
CA VAL A 25 5.59 11.82 5.46
C VAL A 25 5.05 10.57 4.77
N LEU A 26 3.89 10.65 4.10
CA LEU A 26 3.22 9.50 3.48
C LEU A 26 2.89 9.74 2.00
N THR A 27 3.19 8.74 1.16
CA THR A 27 2.68 8.67 -0.22
C THR A 27 1.73 7.49 -0.36
N LEU A 28 0.55 7.71 -0.92
CA LEU A 28 -0.40 6.67 -1.29
C LEU A 28 -0.05 6.12 -2.68
N ILE A 29 0.16 4.82 -2.78
CA ILE A 29 0.38 4.12 -4.05
C ILE A 29 -0.84 3.24 -4.33
N ILE A 30 -1.57 3.56 -5.40
CA ILE A 30 -2.68 2.74 -5.89
C ILE A 30 -2.24 2.00 -7.14
N THR A 31 -2.41 0.67 -7.16
CA THR A 31 -2.18 -0.14 -8.37
C THR A 31 -3.51 -0.59 -8.95
N THR A 32 -3.68 -0.39 -10.26
CA THR A 32 -4.81 -0.91 -11.03
C THR A 32 -4.33 -1.63 -12.30
N SER A 33 -5.18 -2.47 -12.87
CA SER A 33 -4.93 -3.28 -14.05
C SER A 33 -6.25 -3.56 -14.78
N PRO A 34 -6.26 -4.18 -15.97
CA PRO A 34 -7.49 -4.55 -16.64
C PRO A 34 -8.43 -5.40 -15.75
N THR A 35 -9.70 -5.00 -15.67
CA THR A 35 -10.79 -5.70 -14.97
C THR A 35 -12.00 -5.88 -15.89
N PRO A 36 -12.91 -6.83 -15.58
CA PRO A 36 -14.15 -6.99 -16.36
C PRO A 36 -15.07 -5.76 -16.30
N SER A 37 -14.99 -4.96 -15.24
CA SER A 37 -15.78 -3.73 -15.07
C SER A 37 -15.31 -2.56 -15.95
N ALA A 38 -14.16 -2.66 -16.61
CA ALA A 38 -13.71 -1.61 -17.54
C ALA A 38 -14.79 -1.39 -18.63
N PRO A 39 -15.12 -0.13 -19.00
CA PRO A 39 -14.37 1.10 -18.72
C PRO A 39 -14.76 1.82 -17.41
N SER A 40 -15.61 1.22 -16.56
CA SER A 40 -16.06 1.83 -15.31
C SER A 40 -14.94 1.98 -14.29
N THR A 41 -14.90 3.12 -13.60
CA THR A 41 -13.99 3.41 -12.48
C THR A 41 -14.54 2.99 -11.12
N GLU A 42 -15.69 2.31 -11.09
CA GLU A 42 -16.43 2.01 -9.85
C GLU A 42 -15.58 1.39 -8.73
N LEU A 43 -14.69 0.44 -9.05
CA LEU A 43 -13.78 -0.16 -8.06
C LEU A 43 -12.88 0.90 -7.40
N LEU A 44 -12.32 1.81 -8.19
CA LEU A 44 -11.48 2.89 -7.69
C LEU A 44 -12.31 3.92 -6.90
N SER A 45 -13.51 4.24 -7.37
CA SER A 45 -14.44 5.13 -6.67
C SER A 45 -14.85 4.56 -5.30
N GLN A 46 -15.14 3.26 -5.21
CA GLN A 46 -15.46 2.60 -3.94
C GLN A 46 -14.29 2.66 -2.95
N ILE A 47 -13.05 2.50 -3.43
CA ILE A 47 -11.85 2.63 -2.59
C ILE A 47 -11.70 4.05 -2.06
N ILE A 48 -11.80 5.05 -2.92
CA ILE A 48 -11.66 6.45 -2.51
C ILE A 48 -12.78 6.84 -1.53
N ALA A 49 -14.01 6.37 -1.75
CA ALA A 49 -15.10 6.53 -0.80
C ALA A 49 -14.77 5.92 0.57
N SER A 50 -14.22 4.70 0.59
CA SER A 50 -13.80 4.04 1.83
C SER A 50 -12.66 4.77 2.55
N PHE A 51 -11.79 5.49 1.82
CA PHE A 51 -10.80 6.35 2.43
C PHE A 51 -11.44 7.53 3.13
N ARG A 52 -12.39 8.22 2.49
CA ARG A 52 -13.09 9.34 3.14
C ARG A 52 -13.82 8.90 4.40
N GLU A 53 -14.42 7.71 4.37
CA GLU A 53 -15.17 7.16 5.49
C GLU A 53 -14.26 6.73 6.64
N HIS A 54 -13.16 6.02 6.35
CA HIS A 54 -12.40 5.29 7.37
C HIS A 54 -10.95 5.75 7.59
N CYS A 55 -10.45 6.65 6.75
CA CYS A 55 -9.08 7.15 6.81
C CYS A 55 -8.90 8.39 5.91
N SER A 56 -9.61 9.48 6.21
CA SER A 56 -9.73 10.65 5.32
C SER A 56 -8.39 11.23 4.88
N LYS A 57 -7.37 11.18 5.77
CA LYS A 57 -5.99 11.63 5.50
C LYS A 57 -5.37 10.98 4.26
N LEU A 58 -5.78 9.78 3.86
CA LEU A 58 -5.28 9.15 2.63
C LEU A 58 -5.68 9.94 1.37
N THR A 59 -6.83 10.62 1.38
CA THR A 59 -7.27 11.47 0.26
C THR A 59 -6.54 12.81 0.19
N GLU A 60 -5.82 13.16 1.26
CA GLU A 60 -5.05 14.37 1.37
C GLU A 60 -3.56 14.16 1.06
N CYS A 61 -3.06 12.92 0.97
CA CYS A 61 -1.65 12.63 0.70
C CYS A 61 -1.28 12.81 -0.78
N SER A 62 0.03 12.86 -1.05
CA SER A 62 0.54 12.61 -2.40
C SER A 62 0.13 11.22 -2.87
N VAL A 63 -0.27 11.10 -4.14
CA VAL A 63 -0.79 9.86 -4.71
C VAL A 63 -0.05 9.49 -5.99
N ILE A 64 0.32 8.21 -6.09
CA ILE A 64 0.83 7.58 -7.30
C ILE A 64 -0.17 6.51 -7.74
N LEU A 65 -0.80 6.69 -8.90
CA LEU A 65 -1.65 5.69 -9.53
C LEU A 65 -0.87 4.97 -10.63
N VAL A 66 -0.63 3.67 -10.43
CA VAL A 66 -0.03 2.79 -11.44
C VAL A 66 -1.12 2.09 -12.23
N LEU A 67 -1.22 2.40 -13.51
CA LEU A 67 -2.17 1.84 -14.47
C LEU A 67 -1.48 0.69 -15.24
N ASP A 68 -1.25 -0.44 -14.58
CA ASP A 68 -0.61 -1.60 -15.20
C ASP A 68 -1.41 -2.10 -16.41
N THR A 69 -0.79 -2.84 -17.32
CA THR A 69 -1.41 -3.24 -18.59
C THR A 69 -1.43 -4.76 -18.76
N TYR A 70 -1.69 -5.21 -19.98
CA TYR A 70 -1.74 -6.61 -20.39
C TYR A 70 -0.59 -6.94 -21.36
N ASP A 71 -0.33 -8.23 -21.56
CA ASP A 71 0.71 -8.73 -22.47
C ASP A 71 0.13 -9.09 -23.84
N HIS A 72 -1.08 -9.67 -23.87
CA HIS A 72 -1.63 -10.29 -25.08
C HIS A 72 -3.11 -9.96 -25.27
N ILE A 73 -3.48 -9.78 -26.54
CA ILE A 73 -4.88 -9.74 -26.97
C ILE A 73 -5.24 -11.13 -27.50
N SER A 74 -6.22 -11.78 -26.88
CA SER A 74 -6.70 -13.12 -27.25
C SER A 74 -8.23 -13.19 -27.32
N THR A 75 -8.76 -14.28 -27.86
CA THR A 75 -10.22 -14.49 -27.98
C THR A 75 -10.92 -14.59 -26.63
N THR A 76 -10.23 -15.11 -25.61
CA THR A 76 -10.72 -15.23 -24.24
C THR A 76 -9.84 -14.45 -23.28
N ALA A 77 -10.45 -13.79 -22.28
CA ALA A 77 -9.70 -13.05 -21.27
C ALA A 77 -9.11 -14.02 -20.22
N ARG A 78 -7.82 -13.86 -19.92
CA ARG A 78 -7.13 -14.51 -18.78
C ARG A 78 -6.33 -13.46 -18.04
N LEU A 79 -7.03 -12.62 -17.28
CA LEU A 79 -6.45 -11.41 -16.66
C LEU A 79 -5.23 -11.71 -15.78
N LYS A 80 -5.24 -12.80 -15.00
CA LYS A 80 -4.08 -13.20 -14.17
C LYS A 80 -2.82 -13.51 -15.00
N LYS A 81 -2.98 -13.92 -16.26
CA LYS A 81 -1.89 -14.20 -17.20
C LYS A 81 -1.59 -13.04 -18.14
N GLY A 82 -2.24 -11.88 -17.98
CA GLY A 82 -2.04 -10.73 -18.85
C GLY A 82 -2.72 -10.84 -20.21
N HIS A 83 -3.79 -11.64 -20.33
CA HIS A 83 -4.54 -11.75 -21.58
C HIS A 83 -5.88 -11.01 -21.48
N VAL A 84 -6.17 -10.17 -22.47
CA VAL A 84 -7.45 -9.45 -22.61
C VAL A 84 -8.07 -9.74 -23.98
N THR A 85 -9.36 -9.45 -24.16
CA THR A 85 -9.99 -9.44 -25.49
C THR A 85 -9.74 -8.11 -26.19
N ALA A 86 -9.98 -8.04 -27.51
CA ALA A 86 -9.88 -6.78 -28.25
C ALA A 86 -10.84 -5.70 -27.71
N ASP A 87 -12.06 -6.09 -27.34
CA ASP A 87 -13.01 -5.21 -26.66
C ASP A 87 -12.51 -4.80 -25.27
N GLY A 88 -11.95 -5.75 -24.49
CA GLY A 88 -11.35 -5.47 -23.19
C GLY A 88 -10.19 -4.48 -23.25
N ALA A 89 -9.33 -4.59 -24.26
CA ALA A 89 -8.24 -3.65 -24.52
C ALA A 89 -8.76 -2.23 -24.79
N ARG A 90 -9.77 -2.09 -25.66
CA ARG A 90 -10.40 -0.79 -25.96
C ARG A 90 -11.05 -0.19 -24.70
N LYS A 91 -11.82 -0.98 -23.96
CA LYS A 91 -12.46 -0.56 -22.70
C LYS A 91 -11.42 -0.17 -21.66
N TYR A 92 -10.27 -0.85 -21.62
CA TYR A 92 -9.21 -0.51 -20.69
C TYR A 92 -8.52 0.81 -21.05
N ALA A 93 -8.28 1.08 -22.34
CA ALA A 93 -7.77 2.39 -22.76
C ALA A 93 -8.68 3.52 -22.30
N GLU A 94 -10.00 3.34 -22.44
CA GLU A 94 -11.00 4.31 -21.97
C GLU A 94 -11.04 4.42 -20.43
N TYR A 95 -10.88 3.29 -19.72
CA TYR A 95 -10.74 3.26 -18.26
C TYR A 95 -9.55 4.10 -17.77
N LYS A 96 -8.39 4.02 -18.43
CA LYS A 96 -7.20 4.76 -17.98
C LYS A 96 -7.44 6.25 -17.92
N GLU A 97 -8.07 6.81 -18.95
CA GLU A 97 -8.41 8.24 -19.01
C GLU A 97 -9.46 8.63 -17.97
N LYS A 98 -10.49 7.78 -17.78
CA LYS A 98 -11.50 7.99 -16.72
C LYS A 98 -10.88 7.91 -15.32
N ALA A 99 -9.96 6.98 -15.08
CA ALA A 99 -9.28 6.79 -13.80
C ALA A 99 -8.35 7.95 -13.46
N LYS A 100 -7.56 8.44 -14.43
CA LYS A 100 -6.75 9.65 -14.26
C LYS A 100 -7.62 10.85 -13.90
N ARG A 101 -8.71 11.07 -14.63
CA ARG A 101 -9.66 12.17 -14.36
C ARG A 101 -10.26 12.07 -12.96
N LEU A 102 -10.68 10.87 -12.54
CA LEU A 102 -11.19 10.63 -11.20
C LEU A 102 -10.15 11.00 -10.14
N VAL A 103 -8.91 10.49 -10.24
CA VAL A 103 -7.87 10.81 -9.25
C VAL A 103 -7.52 12.30 -9.25
N LEU A 104 -7.45 12.95 -10.42
CA LEU A 104 -7.26 14.40 -10.49
C LEU A 104 -8.39 15.13 -9.77
N GLN A 105 -9.66 14.80 -10.04
CA GLN A 105 -10.80 15.45 -9.38
C GLN A 105 -10.76 15.26 -7.86
N GLU A 106 -10.39 14.06 -7.41
CA GLU A 106 -10.42 13.67 -6.01
C GLU A 106 -9.27 14.27 -5.20
N TYR A 107 -8.07 14.35 -5.78
CA TYR A 107 -6.85 14.76 -5.07
C TYR A 107 -6.41 16.20 -5.40
N ALA A 108 -6.91 16.80 -6.49
CA ALA A 108 -6.65 18.19 -6.83
C ALA A 108 -7.56 19.17 -6.07
N GLN A 109 -8.74 18.76 -5.58
CA GLN A 109 -9.60 19.65 -4.78
C GLN A 109 -8.93 20.14 -3.48
N ALA A 110 -7.91 19.42 -2.98
CA ALA A 110 -7.05 19.87 -1.89
C ALA A 110 -6.08 21.02 -2.29
N CYS A 111 -5.90 21.28 -3.58
CA CYS A 111 -5.05 22.34 -4.12
C CYS A 111 -5.85 23.18 -5.14
N ALA A 112 -6.32 24.35 -4.72
CA ALA A 112 -7.21 25.24 -5.46
C ALA A 112 -6.69 25.79 -6.81
N GLN A 113 -5.69 25.20 -7.47
CA GLN A 113 -5.01 25.79 -8.63
C GLN A 113 -4.67 24.84 -9.80
N SER A 114 -4.91 23.53 -9.74
CA SER A 114 -4.53 22.62 -10.83
C SER A 114 -5.73 22.10 -11.62
N THR A 115 -6.26 22.92 -12.52
CA THR A 115 -7.27 22.52 -13.51
C THR A 115 -6.62 21.70 -14.63
N GLY A 116 -6.21 20.45 -14.35
CA GLY A 116 -6.03 19.32 -15.29
C GLY A 116 -5.44 19.52 -16.71
N GLN A 117 -4.84 20.67 -17.05
CA GLN A 117 -4.55 21.02 -18.45
C GLN A 117 -3.07 21.01 -18.82
N ASP A 118 -2.14 20.92 -17.87
CA ASP A 118 -0.72 20.70 -18.16
C ASP A 118 -0.12 19.67 -17.18
N LEU A 119 -0.17 18.39 -17.55
CA LEU A 119 0.61 17.35 -16.87
C LEU A 119 2.00 17.28 -17.49
N ALA A 120 3.03 17.38 -16.66
CA ALA A 120 4.40 17.14 -17.12
C ALA A 120 4.57 15.65 -17.46
N VAL A 121 5.14 15.38 -18.64
CA VAL A 121 5.44 14.03 -19.11
C VAL A 121 6.91 13.73 -18.91
N ASP A 122 7.17 12.53 -18.40
CA ASP A 122 8.49 12.00 -18.10
C ASP A 122 8.52 10.50 -18.48
N TYR A 123 9.71 9.92 -18.55
CA TYR A 123 9.90 8.53 -18.97
C TYR A 123 10.80 7.79 -18.00
N GLY A 124 10.55 6.50 -17.84
CA GLY A 124 11.36 5.64 -16.99
C GLY A 124 11.35 4.19 -17.46
N GLU A 125 11.99 3.33 -16.68
CA GLU A 125 12.06 1.90 -16.99
C GLU A 125 11.83 1.04 -15.74
N ALA A 126 11.05 -0.02 -15.88
CA ALA A 126 10.90 -1.07 -14.88
C ALA A 126 11.78 -2.27 -15.24
N GLU A 127 12.99 -2.31 -14.67
CA GLU A 127 13.96 -3.38 -14.90
C GLU A 127 13.66 -4.67 -14.10
N PHE A 128 13.82 -5.84 -14.69
CA PHE A 128 13.59 -7.10 -13.97
C PHE A 128 14.66 -8.13 -14.34
N GLY A 129 14.63 -9.29 -13.67
CA GLY A 129 15.48 -10.44 -14.02
C GLY A 129 16.98 -10.15 -13.99
N SER A 130 17.75 -11.10 -14.55
CA SER A 130 19.21 -10.98 -14.67
C SER A 130 19.61 -10.38 -16.02
N THR A 131 20.69 -9.61 -16.06
CA THR A 131 21.33 -9.12 -17.29
C THR A 131 22.44 -10.03 -17.82
N THR A 132 22.72 -11.15 -17.13
CA THR A 132 23.80 -12.09 -17.51
C THR A 132 23.63 -12.64 -18.94
N TYR A 133 22.39 -12.69 -19.44
CA TYR A 133 22.10 -13.09 -20.82
C TYR A 133 21.82 -11.84 -21.67
N ALA A 134 22.83 -11.40 -22.43
CA ALA A 134 22.87 -10.15 -23.20
C ALA A 134 21.78 -9.97 -24.29
N GLN A 135 20.93 -10.97 -24.52
CA GLN A 135 19.94 -10.99 -25.61
C GLN A 135 18.53 -10.57 -25.18
N GLN A 136 18.26 -10.29 -23.91
CA GLN A 136 16.94 -9.89 -23.43
C GLN A 136 16.99 -8.49 -22.81
N THR A 137 16.24 -7.55 -23.39
CA THR A 137 15.95 -6.27 -22.76
C THR A 137 15.00 -6.51 -21.59
N ASN A 138 15.56 -6.83 -20.42
CA ASN A 138 14.80 -7.09 -19.21
C ASN A 138 14.34 -5.78 -18.54
N ALA A 139 13.70 -4.90 -19.30
CA ALA A 139 13.16 -3.63 -18.84
C ALA A 139 11.88 -3.31 -19.61
N VAL A 140 10.89 -2.76 -18.90
CA VAL A 140 9.64 -2.28 -19.51
C VAL A 140 9.64 -0.76 -19.47
N PRO A 141 9.57 -0.07 -20.63
CA PRO A 141 9.40 1.38 -20.68
C PRO A 141 8.13 1.83 -19.97
N LEU A 142 8.25 2.92 -19.21
CA LEU A 142 7.19 3.57 -18.45
C LEU A 142 6.97 4.98 -18.99
N THR A 143 5.71 5.34 -19.24
CA THR A 143 5.30 6.74 -19.37
C THR A 143 4.85 7.22 -18.00
N ILE A 144 5.43 8.31 -17.52
CA ILE A 144 5.11 8.91 -16.23
C ILE A 144 4.50 10.29 -16.51
N THR A 145 3.31 10.55 -16.00
CA THR A 145 2.69 11.88 -16.09
C THR A 145 2.40 12.39 -14.69
N ARG A 146 2.64 13.67 -14.42
CA ARG A 146 2.49 14.22 -13.07
C ARG A 146 2.01 15.67 -13.09
N THR A 147 1.33 16.07 -12.03
CA THR A 147 1.01 17.48 -11.77
C THR A 147 2.29 18.27 -11.52
N HIS A 148 2.26 19.59 -11.73
CA HIS A 148 3.43 20.45 -11.57
C HIS A 148 4.02 20.43 -10.14
N ASP A 149 3.16 20.30 -9.13
CA ASP A 149 3.56 20.13 -7.73
C ASP A 149 4.11 18.72 -7.41
N GLY A 150 4.02 17.78 -8.36
CA GLY A 150 4.45 16.39 -8.21
C GLY A 150 3.60 15.57 -7.23
N ARG A 151 2.49 16.10 -6.73
CA ARG A 151 1.62 15.47 -5.73
C ARG A 151 0.79 14.33 -6.32
N ILE A 152 0.37 14.45 -7.58
CA ILE A 152 -0.37 13.42 -8.30
C ILE A 152 0.49 12.90 -9.43
N VAL A 153 0.77 11.59 -9.42
CA VAL A 153 1.60 10.92 -10.43
C VAL A 153 0.85 9.73 -11.00
N PHE A 154 0.93 9.57 -12.33
CA PHE A 154 0.44 8.41 -13.05
C PHE A 154 1.61 7.67 -13.69
N ILE A 155 1.62 6.35 -13.55
CA ILE A 155 2.60 5.48 -14.21
C ILE A 155 1.86 4.54 -15.15
N GLU A 156 2.24 4.55 -16.43
CA GLU A 156 1.69 3.69 -17.47
C GLU A 156 2.82 2.89 -18.14
N PRO A 157 2.96 1.59 -17.82
CA PRO A 157 3.93 0.73 -18.47
C PRO A 157 3.47 0.36 -19.89
N SER A 158 4.42 0.22 -20.80
CA SER A 158 4.17 -0.23 -22.18
C SER A 158 3.80 -1.72 -22.29
N GLN A 159 4.17 -2.52 -21.28
CA GLN A 159 3.87 -3.94 -21.18
C GLN A 159 3.50 -4.30 -19.73
N ARG A 160 2.82 -5.43 -19.52
CA ARG A 160 2.39 -5.81 -18.18
C ARG A 160 3.56 -6.00 -17.22
N LEU A 161 3.51 -5.30 -16.10
CA LEU A 161 4.47 -5.45 -15.00
C LEU A 161 4.03 -6.56 -14.04
N GLY A 162 2.73 -6.63 -13.73
CA GLY A 162 2.22 -7.31 -12.56
C GLY A 162 2.36 -6.47 -11.29
N PHE A 163 1.67 -6.90 -10.23
CA PHE A 163 1.52 -6.12 -9.00
C PHE A 163 2.85 -5.71 -8.37
N GLY A 164 3.79 -6.65 -8.17
CA GLY A 164 5.00 -6.31 -7.43
C GLY A 164 5.94 -5.36 -8.17
N LEU A 165 6.10 -5.51 -9.50
CA LEU A 165 6.89 -4.58 -10.29
C LEU A 165 6.19 -3.21 -10.46
N ALA A 166 4.85 -3.19 -10.48
CA ALA A 166 4.09 -1.94 -10.44
C ALA A 166 4.35 -1.17 -9.12
N VAL A 167 4.27 -1.86 -7.97
CA VAL A 167 4.59 -1.28 -6.66
C VAL A 167 6.03 -0.75 -6.64
N ARG A 168 7.02 -1.55 -7.05
CA ARG A 168 8.42 -1.12 -7.07
C ARG A 168 8.66 0.11 -7.95
N SER A 169 7.98 0.19 -9.09
CA SER A 169 8.10 1.34 -9.99
C SER A 169 7.60 2.62 -9.33
N ALA A 170 6.49 2.54 -8.58
CA ALA A 170 6.00 3.66 -7.78
C ALA A 170 6.92 4.01 -6.60
N LEU A 171 7.40 3.00 -5.84
CA LEU A 171 8.32 3.20 -4.72
C LEU A 171 9.58 3.98 -5.11
N ARG A 172 10.12 3.74 -6.31
CA ARG A 172 11.30 4.45 -6.83
C ARG A 172 11.05 5.95 -7.10
N LEU A 173 9.80 6.36 -7.26
CA LEU A 173 9.42 7.77 -7.43
C LEU A 173 9.01 8.43 -6.11
N THR A 174 8.75 7.63 -5.07
CA THR A 174 8.36 8.13 -3.75
C THR A 174 9.52 8.86 -3.07
N LYS A 175 9.24 10.02 -2.50
CA LYS A 175 10.20 10.82 -1.71
C LYS A 175 9.89 10.79 -0.21
N THR A 176 8.71 10.34 0.17
CA THR A 176 8.28 10.30 1.57
C THR A 176 8.85 9.07 2.29
N PRO A 177 9.14 9.17 3.60
CA PRO A 177 9.69 8.06 4.38
C PRO A 177 8.73 6.87 4.51
N TYR A 178 7.42 7.08 4.36
CA TYR A 178 6.42 6.02 4.41
C TYR A 178 5.57 5.98 3.15
N VAL A 179 4.99 4.80 2.91
CA VAL A 179 4.03 4.53 1.84
C VAL A 179 2.83 3.75 2.34
N TRP A 180 1.67 4.06 1.77
CA TRP A 180 0.50 3.20 1.82
C TRP A 180 0.36 2.49 0.48
N ILE A 181 0.37 1.16 0.47
CA ILE A 181 0.11 0.40 -0.75
C ILE A 181 -1.36 0.00 -0.80
N GLN A 182 -2.01 0.28 -1.93
CA GLN A 182 -3.41 0.02 -2.17
C GLN A 182 -3.63 -0.73 -3.49
N GLN A 183 -4.26 -1.89 -3.43
CA GLN A 183 -4.77 -2.58 -4.61
C GLN A 183 -6.18 -2.07 -4.96
N HIS A 184 -6.50 -1.98 -6.25
CA HIS A 184 -7.77 -1.44 -6.76
C HIS A 184 -9.05 -2.22 -6.38
N ASP A 185 -8.93 -3.35 -5.70
CA ASP A 185 -10.04 -4.22 -5.34
C ASP A 185 -10.07 -4.56 -3.84
N TRP A 186 -9.50 -3.69 -3.02
CA TRP A 186 -9.59 -3.76 -1.56
C TRP A 186 -10.17 -2.47 -0.99
N THR A 187 -11.27 -2.58 -0.26
CA THR A 187 -11.89 -1.44 0.43
C THR A 187 -11.55 -1.43 1.91
N LEU A 188 -11.45 -0.25 2.52
CA LEU A 188 -11.48 -0.12 3.98
C LEU A 188 -12.91 -0.39 4.46
N VAL A 189 -13.05 -0.97 5.66
CA VAL A 189 -14.36 -1.26 6.28
C VAL A 189 -14.42 -0.92 7.77
N SER A 190 -13.36 -0.33 8.31
CA SER A 190 -13.34 0.25 9.65
C SER A 190 -12.23 1.28 9.77
N GLU A 191 -12.36 2.16 10.76
CA GLU A 191 -11.42 3.26 11.03
C GLU A 191 -9.97 2.80 11.18
N ILE A 192 -9.08 3.49 10.48
CA ILE A 192 -7.63 3.26 10.56
C ILE A 192 -6.99 4.45 11.30
N PRO A 193 -6.33 4.22 12.45
CA PRO A 193 -5.66 5.28 13.20
C PRO A 193 -4.31 5.65 12.56
N LEU A 194 -4.36 6.24 11.36
CA LEU A 194 -3.17 6.45 10.51
C LEU A 194 -2.11 7.34 11.16
N SER A 195 -2.49 8.48 11.76
CA SER A 195 -1.51 9.38 12.40
C SER A 195 -0.81 8.74 13.60
N PRO A 196 -1.52 8.17 14.59
CA PRO A 196 -0.85 7.43 15.66
C PRO A 196 0.03 6.29 15.15
N LEU A 197 -0.40 5.56 14.11
CA LEU A 197 0.41 4.49 13.51
C LEU A 197 1.73 5.01 12.92
N LEU A 198 1.69 6.10 12.16
CA LEU A 198 2.88 6.73 11.59
C LEU A 198 3.82 7.24 12.68
N GLU A 199 3.30 7.87 13.72
CA GLU A 199 4.10 8.35 14.86
C GLU A 199 4.80 7.20 15.57
N ILE A 200 4.10 6.08 15.80
CA ILE A 200 4.69 4.86 16.36
C ILE A 200 5.80 4.33 15.45
N MET A 201 5.56 4.25 14.14
CA MET A 201 6.58 3.79 13.18
C MET A 201 7.81 4.69 13.17
N GLN A 202 7.64 6.01 13.28
CA GLN A 202 8.73 6.97 13.37
C GLN A 202 9.54 6.81 14.66
N GLN A 203 8.86 6.70 15.81
CA GLN A 203 9.51 6.48 17.12
C GLN A 203 10.26 5.15 17.21
N HIS A 204 9.91 4.19 16.35
CA HIS A 204 10.49 2.85 16.24
C HIS A 204 11.31 2.64 14.95
N SER A 205 11.72 3.72 14.28
CA SER A 205 12.39 3.66 12.97
C SER A 205 13.87 3.24 12.99
N GLN A 206 14.44 2.81 14.13
CA GLN A 206 15.88 2.54 14.22
C GLN A 206 16.39 1.51 13.19
N ALA A 207 17.56 1.82 12.63
CA ALA A 207 18.25 0.98 11.64
C ALA A 207 18.69 -0.34 12.28
N VAL A 208 18.33 -1.45 11.61
CA VAL A 208 18.78 -2.81 11.93
C VAL A 208 20.30 -2.87 11.69
N GLY A 209 21.10 -2.50 12.70
CA GLY A 209 22.55 -2.51 12.63
C GLY A 209 23.30 -1.47 13.47
N SER A 210 22.62 -0.53 14.14
CA SER A 210 23.26 0.57 14.90
C SER A 210 23.17 0.46 16.43
N ALA A 211 22.53 -0.57 16.97
CA ALA A 211 22.36 -0.71 18.41
C ALA A 211 23.66 -1.20 19.08
N ASN A 212 24.14 -0.41 20.05
CA ASN A 212 25.12 -0.88 21.02
C ASN A 212 24.45 -1.96 21.88
N PRO A 213 24.91 -3.21 21.89
CA PRO A 213 24.19 -4.33 22.52
C PRO A 213 24.01 -4.20 24.04
N ASP A 214 24.73 -3.27 24.67
CA ASP A 214 24.76 -3.07 26.13
C ASP A 214 23.86 -1.92 26.64
N ASP A 215 23.10 -1.23 25.77
CA ASP A 215 22.22 -0.14 26.19
C ASP A 215 20.73 -0.56 26.20
N PRO A 216 20.17 -0.90 27.39
CA PRO A 216 18.77 -1.31 27.53
C PRO A 216 17.74 -0.20 27.22
N GLU A 217 18.14 1.07 27.15
CA GLU A 217 17.26 2.18 26.73
C GLU A 217 17.12 2.30 25.19
N THR A 218 18.00 1.65 24.42
CA THR A 218 18.03 1.73 22.93
C THR A 218 17.35 0.59 22.18
N ALA A 219 16.92 -0.48 22.85
CA ALA A 219 16.36 -1.67 22.19
C ALA A 219 14.86 -1.54 21.82
N ARG A 220 14.44 -0.43 21.21
CA ARG A 220 13.06 -0.32 20.68
C ARG A 220 12.86 -1.33 19.55
N VAL A 221 11.78 -2.10 19.63
CA VAL A 221 11.47 -3.10 18.60
C VAL A 221 11.08 -2.38 17.31
N PRO A 222 11.70 -2.68 16.16
CA PRO A 222 11.43 -1.95 14.92
C PRO A 222 10.02 -2.21 14.39
N ILE A 223 9.39 -1.18 13.83
CA ILE A 223 8.07 -1.24 13.19
C ILE A 223 8.20 -0.67 11.79
N LYS A 224 8.36 -1.55 10.80
CA LYS A 224 8.71 -1.17 9.43
C LYS A 224 7.60 -1.45 8.42
N TYR A 225 6.66 -2.33 8.79
CA TYR A 225 5.53 -2.73 7.97
C TYR A 225 4.33 -3.01 8.87
N VAL A 226 3.15 -2.47 8.53
CA VAL A 226 1.88 -2.71 9.21
C VAL A 226 0.81 -3.09 8.18
N CYS A 227 0.32 -4.33 8.27
CA CYS A 227 -0.82 -4.81 7.49
C CYS A 227 -2.12 -4.66 8.29
N PHE A 228 -3.25 -4.64 7.58
CA PHE A 228 -4.58 -4.54 8.17
C PHE A 228 -5.35 -5.87 8.10
N PRO A 229 -6.12 -6.24 9.14
CA PRO A 229 -6.90 -7.48 9.16
C PRO A 229 -7.90 -7.58 8.01
N SER A 230 -7.76 -8.66 7.26
CA SER A 230 -8.77 -9.19 6.33
C SER A 230 -9.46 -10.41 6.95
N VAL A 231 -10.49 -10.95 6.29
CA VAL A 231 -11.29 -12.08 6.80
C VAL A 231 -10.42 -13.28 7.24
N ARG A 232 -9.33 -13.57 6.51
CA ARG A 232 -8.43 -14.70 6.82
C ARG A 232 -7.41 -14.39 7.92
N MET A 233 -7.39 -13.18 8.45
CA MET A 233 -6.44 -12.71 9.45
C MET A 233 -7.15 -12.41 10.80
N VAL A 234 -8.44 -12.72 10.88
CA VAL A 234 -9.19 -12.65 12.13
C VAL A 234 -8.53 -13.58 13.16
N GLU A 235 -8.31 -13.05 14.35
CA GLU A 235 -7.64 -13.76 15.45
C GLU A 235 -6.27 -14.36 15.06
N TYR A 236 -5.53 -13.72 14.15
CA TYR A 236 -4.26 -14.24 13.59
C TYR A 236 -3.27 -14.77 14.65
N ALA A 237 -3.08 -14.05 15.77
CA ALA A 237 -2.18 -14.44 16.85
C ALA A 237 -2.54 -15.80 17.50
N ARG A 238 -3.80 -16.24 17.38
CA ARG A 238 -4.32 -17.52 17.89
C ARG A 238 -4.45 -18.59 16.81
N SER A 239 -4.22 -18.22 15.55
CA SER A 239 -4.33 -19.16 14.43
C SER A 239 -3.20 -20.19 14.41
N ASP A 240 -3.42 -21.28 13.69
CA ASP A 240 -2.41 -22.30 13.42
C ASP A 240 -1.14 -21.75 12.75
N HIS A 241 -1.26 -20.64 12.01
CA HIS A 241 -0.12 -19.99 11.40
C HIS A 241 0.91 -19.48 12.42
N VAL A 242 0.50 -19.28 13.68
CA VAL A 242 1.35 -18.86 14.79
C VAL A 242 1.53 -20.01 15.77
N MET A 243 0.43 -20.58 16.25
CA MET A 243 0.43 -21.45 17.43
C MET A 243 1.16 -22.78 17.22
N GLN A 244 1.20 -23.29 15.98
CA GLN A 244 1.92 -24.52 15.64
C GLN A 244 3.44 -24.38 15.65
N PHE A 245 3.98 -23.15 15.67
CA PHE A 245 5.41 -22.89 15.61
C PHE A 245 5.89 -22.29 16.95
N PRO A 246 6.62 -23.04 17.79
CA PRO A 246 7.03 -22.58 19.12
C PRO A 246 7.75 -21.23 19.12
N ALA A 247 8.66 -21.00 18.16
CA ALA A 247 9.38 -19.73 18.02
C ALA A 247 8.44 -18.55 17.72
N LEU A 248 7.49 -18.73 16.79
CA LEU A 248 6.53 -17.68 16.44
C LEU A 248 5.58 -17.37 17.60
N ARG A 249 5.08 -18.42 18.28
CA ARG A 249 4.22 -18.28 19.47
C ARG A 249 4.92 -17.53 20.60
N ALA A 250 6.18 -17.88 20.90
CA ALA A 250 6.97 -17.18 21.91
C ALA A 250 7.18 -15.71 21.54
N LEU A 251 7.45 -15.43 20.27
CA LEU A 251 7.65 -14.07 19.79
C LEU A 251 6.36 -13.24 19.82
N THR A 252 5.21 -13.83 19.50
CA THR A 252 3.90 -13.20 19.66
C THR A 252 3.63 -12.84 21.11
N TYR A 253 3.90 -13.75 22.05
CA TYR A 253 3.74 -13.47 23.48
C TYR A 253 4.63 -12.31 23.95
N LEU A 254 5.87 -12.25 23.47
CA LEU A 254 6.83 -11.22 23.85
C LEU A 254 6.49 -9.83 23.29
N LEU A 255 6.03 -9.75 22.05
CA LEU A 255 5.98 -8.49 21.30
C LEU A 255 4.57 -7.92 21.13
N LYS A 256 3.52 -8.75 21.21
CA LYS A 256 2.14 -8.27 21.06
C LYS A 256 1.80 -7.34 22.22
N GLN A 257 1.42 -6.11 21.91
CA GLN A 257 1.16 -5.09 22.93
C GLN A 257 0.34 -3.91 22.38
N ASN A 258 -0.06 -3.01 23.29
CA ASN A 258 -0.64 -1.72 22.95
C ASN A 258 0.44 -0.64 22.98
N PHE A 259 0.75 -0.08 21.81
CA PHE A 259 1.66 1.05 21.68
C PHE A 259 0.91 2.33 22.05
N THR A 260 1.53 3.18 22.86
CA THR A 260 0.87 4.37 23.42
C THR A 260 1.45 5.63 22.82
N ILE A 261 0.60 6.49 22.27
CA ILE A 261 0.95 7.81 21.75
C ILE A 261 0.21 8.87 22.58
N ARG A 262 0.93 9.94 22.91
CA ARG A 262 0.38 11.14 23.54
C ARG A 262 0.26 12.22 22.49
N SER A 263 -0.97 12.64 22.20
CA SER A 263 -1.24 13.77 21.33
C SER A 263 -0.90 15.10 22.02
N GLY A 264 -0.72 16.16 21.23
CA GLY A 264 -0.42 17.50 21.76
C GLY A 264 -1.51 18.11 22.66
N ASP A 265 -2.75 17.60 22.58
CA ASP A 265 -3.87 17.97 23.46
C ASP A 265 -3.92 17.16 24.77
N GLY A 266 -2.94 16.29 25.01
CA GLY A 266 -2.88 15.41 26.18
C GLY A 266 -3.69 14.12 26.06
N SER A 267 -4.42 13.91 24.95
CA SER A 267 -5.13 12.64 24.71
C SER A 267 -4.15 11.49 24.50
N ILE A 268 -4.54 10.29 24.93
CA ILE A 268 -3.72 9.08 24.83
C ILE A 268 -4.37 8.11 23.84
N ALA A 269 -3.69 7.85 22.72
CA ALA A 269 -4.07 6.81 21.78
C ALA A 269 -3.34 5.50 22.09
N LYS A 270 -4.08 4.39 22.12
CA LYS A 270 -3.52 3.04 22.27
C LYS A 270 -3.73 2.26 20.98
N ILE A 271 -2.63 1.85 20.36
CA ILE A 271 -2.61 1.15 19.08
C ILE A 271 -2.16 -0.29 19.31
N PRO A 272 -3.08 -1.27 19.26
CA PRO A 272 -2.73 -2.68 19.41
C PRO A 272 -2.04 -3.19 18.15
N LEU A 273 -0.82 -3.72 18.31
CA LEU A 273 -0.11 -4.42 17.25
C LEU A 273 0.28 -5.83 17.72
N THR A 274 0.24 -6.78 16.80
CA THR A 274 0.82 -8.12 16.99
C THR A 274 1.87 -8.37 15.90
N PRO A 275 2.95 -9.12 16.18
CA PRO A 275 3.86 -9.57 15.14
C PRO A 275 3.11 -10.33 14.04
N LEU A 276 3.48 -10.04 12.80
CA LEU A 276 2.98 -10.71 11.62
C LEU A 276 4.12 -11.53 11.00
N PHE A 277 3.84 -12.80 10.69
CA PHE A 277 4.85 -13.74 10.19
C PHE A 277 4.72 -13.99 8.69
N PHE A 278 4.49 -12.91 7.94
CA PHE A 278 4.31 -12.89 6.50
C PHE A 278 4.41 -11.47 5.94
N TRP A 279 4.81 -11.34 4.68
CA TRP A 279 4.66 -10.09 3.92
C TRP A 279 3.46 -10.23 2.97
N HIS A 280 2.43 -9.40 3.16
CA HIS A 280 1.18 -9.47 2.38
C HIS A 280 1.10 -8.38 1.30
N ASP A 281 0.33 -8.66 0.26
CA ASP A 281 0.05 -7.73 -0.86
C ASP A 281 -1.21 -6.88 -0.63
N LYS A 282 -1.97 -7.23 0.42
CA LYS A 282 -3.18 -6.51 0.88
C LYS A 282 -2.81 -5.08 1.31
N PRO A 283 -3.78 -4.16 1.50
CA PRO A 283 -3.45 -2.82 1.95
C PRO A 283 -2.55 -2.81 3.19
N HIS A 284 -1.49 -2.00 3.14
CA HIS A 284 -0.50 -1.91 4.20
C HIS A 284 0.23 -0.57 4.19
N LEU A 285 0.74 -0.22 5.37
CA LEU A 285 1.64 0.89 5.60
C LEU A 285 3.06 0.35 5.75
N ALA A 286 4.06 0.98 5.12
CA ALA A 286 5.45 0.54 5.22
C ALA A 286 6.43 1.71 5.15
N GLU A 287 7.61 1.55 5.76
CA GLU A 287 8.75 2.43 5.53
C GLU A 287 9.31 2.20 4.12
N THR A 288 9.45 3.27 3.34
CA THR A 288 9.80 3.22 1.92
C THR A 288 11.15 2.55 1.68
N GLU A 289 12.18 2.92 2.45
CA GLU A 289 13.52 2.37 2.31
C GLU A 289 13.58 0.89 2.70
N HIS A 290 12.92 0.50 3.80
CA HIS A 290 12.81 -0.90 4.20
C HIS A 290 12.10 -1.75 3.14
N TYR A 291 11.05 -1.22 2.53
CA TYR A 291 10.34 -1.89 1.43
C TYR A 291 11.30 -2.16 0.26
N LEU A 292 11.99 -1.11 -0.21
CA LEU A 292 12.93 -1.22 -1.32
C LEU A 292 14.06 -2.21 -1.00
N THR A 293 14.64 -2.15 0.20
CA THR A 293 15.79 -2.99 0.56
C THR A 293 15.41 -4.45 0.86
N GLN A 294 14.29 -4.72 1.53
CA GLN A 294 13.90 -6.10 1.88
C GLN A 294 13.16 -6.81 0.76
N VAL A 295 12.26 -6.11 0.07
CA VAL A 295 11.42 -6.72 -0.98
C VAL A 295 12.10 -6.64 -2.34
N PHE A 296 12.78 -5.54 -2.63
CA PHE A 296 13.37 -5.26 -3.95
C PHE A 296 14.87 -4.93 -3.92
N PRO A 297 15.72 -5.71 -3.20
CA PRO A 297 17.15 -5.40 -3.05
C PRO A 297 17.90 -5.31 -4.38
N ASN A 298 17.39 -5.94 -5.43
CA ASN A 298 17.91 -5.85 -6.78
C ASN A 298 16.81 -6.17 -7.81
N ARG A 299 17.12 -5.95 -9.09
CA ARG A 299 16.21 -6.20 -10.22
C ARG A 299 15.74 -7.66 -10.37
N ALA A 300 16.49 -8.63 -9.85
CA ALA A 300 16.14 -10.06 -9.90
C ALA A 300 15.30 -10.52 -8.70
N ALA A 301 15.06 -9.66 -7.71
CA ALA A 301 14.34 -10.02 -6.48
C ALA A 301 12.91 -10.51 -6.73
N LEU A 302 12.25 -9.98 -7.77
CA LEU A 302 10.90 -10.37 -8.14
C LEU A 302 10.77 -10.57 -9.66
N PRO A 303 10.29 -11.73 -10.14
CA PRO A 303 9.97 -11.94 -11.55
C PRO A 303 8.82 -11.03 -12.04
N ARG A 304 8.82 -10.71 -13.34
CA ARG A 304 7.71 -9.99 -13.97
C ARG A 304 6.42 -10.80 -13.87
N GLY A 305 5.33 -10.14 -13.48
CA GLY A 305 4.03 -10.76 -13.30
C GLY A 305 3.81 -11.47 -11.96
N ALA A 306 4.83 -11.58 -11.11
CA ALA A 306 4.72 -12.23 -9.80
C ALA A 306 4.07 -11.32 -8.75
N PHE A 307 3.42 -11.95 -7.77
CA PHE A 307 2.94 -11.31 -6.55
C PHE A 307 4.07 -11.29 -5.51
N ILE A 308 4.11 -10.24 -4.70
CA ILE A 308 5.12 -10.13 -3.63
C ILE A 308 4.82 -11.21 -2.58
N GLU A 309 3.54 -11.45 -2.29
CA GLU A 309 3.05 -12.44 -1.35
C GLU A 309 3.52 -13.87 -1.70
N ASP A 310 3.43 -14.24 -2.98
CA ASP A 310 3.75 -15.59 -3.48
C ASP A 310 5.26 -15.90 -3.47
N THR A 311 6.12 -14.90 -3.30
CA THR A 311 7.59 -15.03 -3.38
C THR A 311 8.25 -14.54 -2.11
N ILE A 312 8.21 -13.22 -1.88
CA ILE A 312 8.81 -12.54 -0.74
C ILE A 312 8.06 -12.88 0.54
N GLY A 313 6.72 -12.99 0.50
CA GLY A 313 5.92 -13.38 1.66
C GLY A 313 6.32 -14.76 2.21
N HIS A 314 6.48 -15.74 1.33
CA HIS A 314 6.95 -17.07 1.69
C HIS A 314 8.40 -17.09 2.19
N ARG A 315 9.31 -16.34 1.54
CA ARG A 315 10.69 -16.17 2.00
C ARG A 315 10.72 -15.57 3.41
N ALA A 316 9.99 -14.47 3.63
CA ALA A 316 9.91 -13.81 4.91
C ALA A 316 9.44 -14.76 6.02
N ARG A 317 8.39 -15.54 5.74
CA ARG A 317 7.86 -16.52 6.69
C ARG A 317 8.88 -17.59 7.07
N ALA A 318 9.63 -18.11 6.10
CA ALA A 318 10.66 -19.11 6.37
C ALA A 318 11.72 -18.52 7.31
N GLU A 319 12.29 -17.37 6.94
CA GLU A 319 13.31 -16.69 7.75
C GLU A 319 12.79 -16.30 9.16
N MET A 320 11.53 -15.88 9.29
CA MET A 320 10.92 -15.56 10.58
C MET A 320 10.76 -16.78 11.49
N LYS A 321 10.48 -17.97 10.92
CA LYS A 321 10.49 -19.23 11.69
C LYS A 321 11.87 -19.57 12.22
N ASP A 322 12.91 -19.13 11.51
CA ASP A 322 14.32 -19.27 11.88
C ASP A 322 14.82 -18.10 12.77
N GLY A 323 13.92 -17.30 13.32
CA GLY A 323 14.24 -16.23 14.29
C GLY A 323 14.60 -14.88 13.68
N GLN A 324 14.56 -14.73 12.35
CA GLN A 324 14.92 -13.49 11.66
C GLN A 324 13.77 -12.48 11.57
N TRP A 325 12.82 -12.48 12.51
CA TRP A 325 11.66 -11.59 12.42
C TRP A 325 12.03 -10.10 12.45
N LYS A 326 13.06 -9.71 13.22
CA LYS A 326 13.53 -8.31 13.29
C LYS A 326 14.01 -7.77 11.94
N LYS A 327 14.53 -8.63 11.05
CA LYS A 327 14.92 -8.26 9.67
C LYS A 327 13.73 -7.74 8.87
N TRP A 328 12.54 -8.30 9.11
CA TRP A 328 11.32 -7.96 8.38
C TRP A 328 10.46 -6.93 9.11
N ALA A 329 10.42 -7.00 10.45
CA ALA A 329 9.70 -6.07 11.32
C ALA A 329 8.24 -5.86 10.87
N CYS A 330 7.59 -6.96 10.49
CA CYS A 330 6.20 -6.98 10.03
C CYS A 330 5.24 -7.08 11.21
N TRP A 331 4.26 -6.18 11.21
CA TRP A 331 3.21 -6.09 12.20
C TRP A 331 1.83 -6.18 11.56
N LEU A 332 0.86 -6.61 12.35
CA LEU A 332 -0.55 -6.59 12.03
C LEU A 332 -1.22 -5.62 13.01
N TYR A 333 -1.95 -4.64 12.48
CA TYR A 333 -2.88 -3.85 13.29
C TYR A 333 -3.92 -4.78 13.90
N TYR A 334 -4.06 -4.80 15.22
CA TYR A 334 -4.75 -5.88 15.94
C TYR A 334 -5.87 -5.39 16.88
N PRO A 335 -6.81 -4.55 16.39
CA PRO A 335 -7.92 -4.05 17.19
C PRO A 335 -8.82 -5.19 17.67
N ASP A 336 -9.38 -5.03 18.87
CA ASP A 336 -10.27 -6.01 19.52
C ASP A 336 -9.72 -7.44 19.46
N GLU A 337 -8.44 -7.61 19.82
CA GLU A 337 -7.76 -8.92 19.80
C GLU A 337 -7.81 -9.60 18.41
N GLY A 338 -7.84 -8.81 17.35
CA GLY A 338 -7.89 -9.26 15.97
C GLY A 338 -9.27 -9.70 15.49
N LYS A 339 -10.34 -9.37 16.21
CA LYS A 339 -11.71 -9.71 15.80
C LYS A 339 -12.29 -8.70 14.81
N GLN A 340 -11.80 -7.47 14.82
CA GLN A 340 -12.27 -6.43 13.93
C GLN A 340 -11.61 -6.51 12.55
N LEU A 341 -12.46 -6.59 11.53
CA LEU A 341 -12.07 -6.52 10.13
C LEU A 341 -11.74 -5.07 9.74
N CYS A 342 -10.64 -4.85 9.03
CA CYS A 342 -10.23 -3.52 8.56
C CYS A 342 -10.30 -3.38 7.05
N VAL A 343 -10.09 -4.48 6.30
CA VAL A 343 -10.12 -4.47 4.83
C VAL A 343 -10.93 -5.62 4.25
N ARG A 344 -11.59 -5.36 3.12
CA ARG A 344 -12.40 -6.35 2.40
C ARG A 344 -12.11 -6.34 0.89
N HIS A 345 -12.00 -7.52 0.30
CA HIS A 345 -11.75 -7.69 -1.13
C HIS A 345 -13.06 -7.56 -1.92
N LEU A 346 -13.08 -6.72 -2.96
CA LEU A 346 -14.23 -6.43 -3.85
C LEU A 346 -14.35 -7.43 -5.02
N LYS A 347 -13.39 -8.34 -5.13
CA LYS A 347 -13.31 -9.39 -6.17
C LYS A 347 -13.19 -8.77 -7.58
N GLY A 348 -12.28 -7.80 -7.73
CA GLY A 348 -12.17 -7.00 -8.96
C GLY A 348 -11.98 -7.80 -10.25
N ARG A 349 -11.40 -9.01 -10.18
CA ARG A 349 -11.23 -9.91 -11.34
C ARG A 349 -12.51 -10.60 -11.82
N THR A 350 -13.56 -10.64 -11.00
CA THR A 350 -14.86 -11.21 -11.35
C THR A 350 -15.96 -10.14 -11.38
N TRP A 351 -15.76 -9.02 -10.69
CA TRP A 351 -16.69 -7.90 -10.63
C TRP A 351 -16.93 -7.29 -12.01
N ARG A 352 -18.19 -7.23 -12.43
CA ARG A 352 -18.60 -6.68 -13.74
C ARG A 352 -19.16 -5.26 -13.66
N GLY A 353 -19.07 -4.61 -12.51
CA GLY A 353 -19.76 -3.35 -12.24
C GLY A 353 -21.20 -3.56 -11.79
N ALA A 354 -21.80 -2.56 -11.14
CA ALA A 354 -23.17 -2.63 -10.65
C ALA A 354 -24.18 -3.02 -11.76
N GLU A 355 -24.05 -2.43 -12.95
CA GLU A 355 -24.88 -2.77 -14.11
C GLU A 355 -24.65 -4.21 -14.59
N GLY A 356 -23.40 -4.67 -14.60
CA GLY A 356 -23.05 -6.02 -15.03
C GLY A 356 -23.56 -7.10 -14.08
N GLU A 357 -23.52 -6.85 -12.76
CA GLU A 357 -24.11 -7.74 -11.75
C GLU A 357 -25.64 -7.72 -11.82
N LEU A 358 -26.26 -6.55 -12.04
CA LEU A 358 -27.71 -6.44 -12.22
C LEU A 358 -28.17 -7.22 -13.46
N ALA A 359 -27.47 -7.07 -14.58
CA ALA A 359 -27.76 -7.81 -15.81
C ALA A 359 -27.61 -9.32 -15.62
N GLN A 360 -26.58 -9.78 -14.91
CA GLN A 360 -26.41 -11.20 -14.59
C GLN A 360 -27.53 -11.71 -13.68
N LYS A 361 -27.93 -10.94 -12.66
CA LYS A 361 -29.03 -11.28 -11.77
C LYS A 361 -30.35 -11.35 -12.54
N MET A 362 -30.61 -10.40 -13.44
CA MET A 362 -31.80 -10.40 -14.30
C MET A 362 -31.83 -11.60 -15.23
N GLU A 363 -30.70 -11.95 -15.86
CA GLU A 363 -30.60 -13.12 -16.73
C GLU A 363 -30.77 -14.43 -15.94
N TYR A 364 -30.20 -14.53 -14.74
CA TYR A 364 -30.41 -15.66 -13.84
C TYR A 364 -31.88 -15.80 -13.43
N MET A 365 -32.55 -14.69 -13.09
CA MET A 365 -33.98 -14.68 -12.80
C MET A 365 -34.82 -15.12 -14.01
N ARG A 366 -34.45 -14.67 -15.22
CA ARG A 366 -35.11 -15.06 -16.48
C ARG A 366 -34.97 -16.56 -16.76
N LEU A 367 -33.76 -17.10 -16.61
CA LEU A 367 -33.48 -18.52 -16.84
C LEU A 367 -34.21 -19.43 -15.83
N ASN A 368 -34.34 -19.00 -14.58
CA ASN A 368 -35.03 -19.75 -13.54
C ASN A 368 -36.55 -19.61 -13.57
N GLN A 369 -37.10 -18.54 -14.17
CA GLN A 369 -38.54 -18.42 -14.44
C GLN A 369 -38.98 -19.25 -15.67
N ALA A 370 -38.04 -19.72 -16.49
CA ALA A 370 -38.30 -20.52 -17.69
C ALA A 370 -38.29 -22.04 -17.44
N ILE A 371 -38.19 -22.49 -16.18
CA ILE A 371 -38.31 -23.90 -15.80
C ILE A 371 -39.75 -24.11 -15.29
N PRO A 372 -40.65 -24.75 -16.07
CA PRO A 372 -41.96 -25.13 -15.57
C PRO A 372 -41.80 -26.23 -14.51
N ASN A 373 -42.62 -26.16 -13.47
CA ASN A 373 -42.79 -27.25 -12.48
C ASN A 373 -43.18 -28.58 -13.13
#